data_AF-A0A0F2L411-F1
#
_entry.id   AF-A0A0F2L411-F1
#
_cell.length_a   1.000
_cell.length_b   1.000
_cell.length_c   1.000
_cell.angle_alpha   90.00
_cell.angle_beta   90.00
_cell.angle_gamma   90.00
#
_symmetry.space_group_name_H-M   'P 1'
#
loop_
_entity.id
_entity.type
_entity.pdbx_description
1 polymer ?
#
loop_
_entity_poly.entity_id
_entity_poly.type
_entity_poly.pdbx_seq_one_letter_code
_entity_poly.pdbx_strand_id
1 'polypeptide(L)' 'MNINSATIIGAGPSGLFLAKELSKVLNVTVFEEDRMLGVPPHCTGLVNSDSLKALGSHHQ' A
#
# COMPACT_ATOMS: atom_id res chain seq x y z
N MET A 1 -14.95 -21.59 5.33
CA MET A 1 -15.05 -20.42 4.43
C MET A 1 -13.69 -20.20 3.80
N ASN A 2 -13.61 -20.15 2.47
CA ASN A 2 -12.37 -19.78 1.78
C ASN A 2 -12.45 -18.30 1.43
N ILE A 3 -11.51 -17.50 1.94
CA ILE A 3 -11.39 -16.08 1.56
C ILE A 3 -10.54 -16.05 0.29
N ASN A 4 -11.11 -15.49 -0.79
CA ASN A 4 -10.45 -15.43 -2.10
C ASN A 4 -10.27 -13.99 -2.62
N SER A 5 -10.73 -13.00 -1.85
CA SER A 5 -10.67 -11.59 -2.21
C SER A 5 -10.65 -10.70 -0.98
N ALA A 6 -10.09 -9.50 -1.14
CA ALA A 6 -10.03 -8.47 -0.12
C ALA A 6 -10.30 -7.09 -0.74
N THR A 7 -10.98 -6.23 0.03
CA THR A 7 -11.14 -4.81 -0.29
C THR A 7 -10.39 -3.98 0.74
N ILE A 8 -9.60 -3.01 0.28
CA ILE A 8 -8.82 -2.10 1.13
C ILE A 8 -9.34 -0.68 0.89
N ILE A 9 -9.62 0.05 1.98
CA ILE A 9 -10.05 1.45 1.94
C ILE A 9 -8.86 2.32 2.37
N GLY A 10 -8.41 3.20 1.48
CA GLY A 10 -7.22 4.04 1.63
C GLY A 10 -6.01 3.46 0.89
N ALA A 11 -5.47 4.25 -0.05
CA ALA A 11 -4.30 3.91 -0.86
C ALA A 11 -3.05 4.70 -0.43
N GLY A 12 -2.94 4.99 0.87
CA GLY A 12 -1.70 5.45 1.49
C GLY A 12 -0.64 4.34 1.61
N PRO A 13 0.55 4.64 2.18
CA PRO A 13 1.67 3.70 2.26
C PRO A 13 1.29 2.33 2.87
N SER A 14 0.54 2.32 3.96
CA SER A 14 0.11 1.08 4.63
C SER A 14 -0.86 0.27 3.78
N GLY A 15 -1.85 0.94 3.17
CA GLY A 15 -2.87 0.29 2.34
C GLY A 15 -2.27 -0.34 1.08
N LEU A 16 -1.39 0.39 0.40
CA LEU A 16 -0.68 -0.11 -0.78
C LEU A 16 0.33 -1.22 -0.45
N PHE A 17 1.02 -1.13 0.69
CA PHE A 17 1.90 -2.22 1.12
C PHE A 17 1.09 -3.50 1.40
N LEU A 18 -0.02 -3.40 2.13
CA LEU A 18 -0.90 -4.53 2.37
C LEU A 18 -1.47 -5.10 1.06
N ALA A 19 -1.91 -4.23 0.14
CA ALA A 19 -2.41 -4.63 -1.18
C ALA A 19 -1.35 -5.39 -1.98
N LYS A 20 -0.10 -4.91 -1.97
CA LYS A 20 1.04 -5.57 -2.61
C LYS A 20 1.27 -6.97 -2.04
N GLU A 21 1.18 -7.14 -0.73
CA GLU A 21 1.41 -8.45 -0.11
C GLU A 21 0.23 -9.42 -0.33
N LEU A 22 -1.01 -8.96 -0.17
CA LEU A 22 -2.19 -9.80 -0.35
C LEU A 22 -2.45 -10.16 -1.81
N SER A 23 -2.10 -9.29 -2.77
CA SER A 23 -2.29 -9.56 -4.20
C SER A 23 -1.48 -10.75 -4.71
N LYS A 24 -0.47 -11.21 -3.95
CA LYS A 24 0.30 -12.43 -4.23
C LYS A 24 -0.52 -13.71 -4.05
N VAL A 25 -1.60 -13.67 -3.26
CA VAL A 25 -2.36 -14.86 -2.84
C VAL A 25 -3.88 -14.75 -3.06
N LEU A 26 -4.42 -13.54 -3.26
CA LEU A 26 -5.85 -13.32 -3.48
C LEU A 26 -6.12 -12.07 -4.34
N ASN A 27 -7.35 -11.91 -4.82
CA ASN A 27 -7.76 -10.72 -5.57
C ASN A 27 -7.97 -9.52 -4.64
N VAL A 28 -7.24 -8.43 -4.86
CA VAL A 28 -7.33 -7.20 -4.04
C VAL A 28 -7.91 -6.06 -4.86
N THR A 29 -8.89 -5.35 -4.29
CA THR A 29 -9.33 -4.04 -4.80
C THR A 29 -9.03 -2.96 -3.76
N VAL A 30 -8.48 -1.83 -4.19
CA VAL A 30 -8.15 -0.69 -3.33
C VAL A 30 -8.97 0.52 -3.77
N PHE A 31 -9.55 1.24 -2.80
CA PHE A 31 -10.26 2.49 -3.03
C PHE A 31 -9.51 3.65 -2.38
N GLU A 32 -9.39 4.76 -3.10
CA GLU A 32 -8.78 6.02 -2.65
C GLU A 32 -9.82 7.14 -2.80
N GLU A 33 -9.87 8.06 -1.83
CA GLU A 33 -10.76 9.22 -1.89
C GLU A 33 -10.26 10.26 -2.89
N ASP A 34 -8.93 10.40 -2.98
CA ASP A 34 -8.30 11.28 -3.95
C ASP A 34 -8.40 10.74 -5.38
N ARG A 35 -8.55 11.66 -6.33
CA ARG A 35 -8.61 11.33 -7.77
C ARG A 35 -7.30 10.72 -8.29
N MET A 36 -6.19 11.00 -7.63
CA MET A 36 -4.85 10.58 -8.02
C MET A 36 -4.04 10.18 -6.79
N LEU A 37 -3.40 9.02 -6.84
CA LEU A 37 -2.60 8.52 -5.72
C LEU A 37 -1.50 9.49 -5.33
N GLY A 38 -1.41 9.80 -4.04
CA GLY A 38 -0.37 10.64 -3.47
C GLY A 38 -0.50 12.14 -3.77
N VAL A 39 -1.64 12.58 -4.35
CA VAL A 39 -1.87 14.00 -4.67
C VAL A 39 -3.24 14.47 -4.19
N PRO A 40 -3.30 15.56 -3.40
CA PRO A 40 -2.17 16.38 -2.96
C PRO A 40 -1.30 15.66 -1.91
N PRO A 41 -0.01 16.03 -1.78
CA PRO A 41 0.83 15.46 -0.73
C PRO A 41 0.33 15.92 0.65
N HIS A 42 -0.07 14.96 1.49
CA HIS A 42 -0.56 15.20 2.85
C HIS A 42 0.49 14.90 3.94
N CYS A 43 1.68 14.46 3.55
CA CYS A 43 2.76 14.08 4.47
C CYS A 43 4.06 14.80 4.08
N THR A 44 4.91 15.09 5.06
CA THR A 44 6.26 15.64 4.87
C THR A 44 7.19 14.70 4.09
N GLY A 45 6.87 13.41 4.02
CA GLY A 45 7.66 12.42 3.25
C GLY A 45 8.97 11.98 3.92
N LEU A 46 9.16 12.26 5.22
CA LEU A 46 10.31 11.78 5.99
C LEU A 46 10.05 10.36 6.48
N VAL A 47 10.87 9.39 6.05
CA VAL A 47 10.74 7.97 6.40
C VAL A 47 12.10 7.43 6.88
N ASN A 48 12.09 6.57 7.89
CA ASN A 48 13.28 5.87 8.35
C ASN A 48 13.77 4.88 7.28
N SER A 49 15.05 4.99 6.90
CA SER A 49 15.69 4.11 5.91
C SER A 49 15.68 2.64 6.33
N ASP A 50 15.80 2.32 7.61
CA ASP A 50 15.77 0.95 8.11
C ASP A 50 14.37 0.32 7.98
N SER A 51 13.31 1.12 8.13
CA SER A 51 11.95 0.67 7.85
C SER A 51 11.76 0.36 6.36
N LEU A 52 12.33 1.19 5.48
CA LEU A 52 12.26 0.97 4.03
C LEU A 52 12.99 -0.31 3.60
N LYS A 53 14.15 -0.59 4.22
CA LYS A 53 14.89 -1.86 4.07
C LYS A 53 14.05 -3.05 4.52
N ALA A 54 13.43 -2.95 5.70
CA ALA A 54 12.60 -4.02 6.25
C ALA A 54 11.38 -4.34 5.35
N LEU A 55 10.83 -3.35 4.66
CA LEU A 55 9.71 -3.50 3.72
C LEU A 55 10.16 -3.98 2.31
N GLY A 56 11.44 -4.31 2.12
CA GLY A 56 11.97 -4.82 0.84
C GLY A 56 11.78 -3.86 -0.34
N SER A 57 11.75 -2.55 -0.07
CA SER A 57 11.41 -1.51 -1.07
C SER A 57 12.63 -0.84 -1.69
N HIS A 58 13.79 -1.51 -1.70
CA HIS A 58 14.97 -1.04 -2.42
C HIS A 58 14.97 -1.53 -3.87
N HIS A 59 14.88 -0.59 -4.81
CA HIS A 59 15.64 -0.71 -6.05
C HIS A 59 17.10 -0.43 -5.69
N GLN A 60 17.95 -1.44 -5.88
CA GLN A 60 19.38 -1.22 -6.09
C GLN A 60 19.59 -0.91 -7.57
#